data_AF-A0A971NEP5-F1
#
_entry.id   AF-A0A971NEP5-F1
#
_cell.length_a   1.000
_cell.length_b   1.000
_cell.length_c   1.000
_cell.angle_alpha   90.00
_cell.angle_beta   90.00
_cell.angle_gamma   90.00
#
_symmetry.space_group_name_H-M   'P 1'
#
loop_
_entity.id
_entity.type
_entity.pdbx_description
1 polymer ?
#
loop_
_entity_poly.entity_id
_entity_poly.type
_entity_poly.pdbx_seq_one_letter_code
_entity_poly.pdbx_strand_id
1 'polypeptide(L)'
;LVDVQLPLAMPTIMAGVNQCIMMALSMTVIASMIGAGGLGLVVLRSMQTLDIGMGTVGGLGIVILAIILDRLTESIAGDNRK
;
A
#
# COMPACT_ATOMS: atom_id res chain seq x y z
N LEU A 1 -26.36 -0.34 -18.56
CA LEU A 1 -25.59 -0.24 -17.28
C LEU A 1 -24.11 0.01 -17.54
N VAL A 2 -23.48 -0.76 -18.45
CA VAL A 2 -22.02 -0.75 -18.68
C VAL A 2 -21.50 0.58 -19.23
N ASP A 3 -22.26 1.30 -20.05
CA ASP A 3 -21.75 2.50 -20.74
C ASP A 3 -21.88 3.83 -19.98
N VAL A 4 -22.70 3.91 -18.94
CA VAL A 4 -22.99 5.18 -18.23
C VAL A 4 -22.69 5.10 -16.74
N GLN A 5 -23.05 3.99 -16.07
CA GLN A 5 -22.88 3.89 -14.61
C GLN A 5 -21.47 3.50 -14.21
N LEU A 6 -20.77 2.66 -15.01
CA LEU A 6 -19.36 2.32 -14.76
C LEU A 6 -18.44 3.55 -14.84
N PRO A 7 -18.43 4.35 -15.93
CA PRO A 7 -17.56 5.53 -15.98
C PRO A 7 -17.90 6.56 -14.89
N LEU A 8 -19.17 6.67 -14.48
CA LEU A 8 -19.57 7.55 -13.38
C LEU A 8 -19.13 7.04 -12.00
N ALA A 9 -19.05 5.72 -11.81
CA ALA A 9 -18.64 5.07 -10.56
C ALA A 9 -17.12 4.83 -10.46
N MET A 10 -16.38 4.90 -11.57
CA MET A 10 -14.91 4.72 -11.62
C MET A 10 -14.15 5.55 -10.58
N PRO A 11 -14.45 6.85 -10.34
CA PRO A 11 -13.75 7.63 -9.32
C PRO A 11 -13.91 7.04 -7.92
N THR A 12 -15.12 6.57 -7.58
CA THR A 12 -15.42 5.96 -6.28
C THR A 12 -14.75 4.59 -6.15
N ILE A 13 -14.71 3.81 -7.22
CA ILE A 13 -14.01 2.50 -7.24
C ILE A 13 -12.51 2.71 -7.03
N MET A 14 -11.90 3.68 -7.73
CA MET A 14 -10.47 3.97 -7.58
C MET A 14 -10.12 4.50 -6.17
N ALA A 15 -11.00 5.29 -5.56
CA ALA A 15 -10.85 5.69 -4.16
C ALA A 15 -10.87 4.47 -3.21
N GLY A 16 -11.78 3.52 -3.45
CA GLY A 16 -11.83 2.25 -2.72
C GLY A 16 -10.58 1.39 -2.91
N VAL A 17 -10.08 1.30 -4.15
CA VAL A 17 -8.83 0.57 -4.47
C VAL A 17 -7.65 1.17 -3.70
N ASN A 18 -7.52 2.50 -3.67
CA ASN A 18 -6.44 3.13 -2.91
C ASN A 18 -6.54 2.80 -1.41
N GLN A 19 -7.75 2.81 -0.85
CA GLN A 19 -7.96 2.41 0.56
C GLN A 19 -7.58 0.94 0.80
N CYS A 20 -7.94 0.03 -0.09
CA CYS A 20 -7.53 -1.37 0.01
C CYS A 20 -6.02 -1.53 -0.04
N ILE A 21 -5.31 -0.78 -0.90
CA ILE A 21 -3.84 -0.79 -0.97
C ILE A 21 -3.25 -0.31 0.36
N MET A 22 -3.72 0.82 0.89
CA MET A 22 -3.21 1.37 2.14
C MET A 22 -3.47 0.43 3.33
N MET A 23 -4.64 -0.19 3.40
CA MET A 23 -4.97 -1.21 4.41
C MET A 23 -4.08 -2.45 4.26
N ALA A 24 -3.88 -2.94 3.04
CA ALA A 24 -3.03 -4.10 2.76
C ALA A 24 -1.58 -3.83 3.16
N LEU A 25 -1.05 -2.64 2.84
CA LEU A 25 0.31 -2.23 3.18
C LEU A 25 0.51 -2.13 4.70
N SER A 26 -0.46 -1.58 5.43
CA SER A 26 -0.46 -1.57 6.90
C SER A 26 -0.39 -2.99 7.48
N MET A 27 -1.09 -3.94 6.85
CA MET A 27 -1.14 -5.34 7.30
C MET A 27 0.15 -6.14 7.00
N THR A 28 1.02 -5.68 6.09
CA THR A 28 2.23 -6.44 5.69
C THR A 28 3.16 -6.78 6.86
N VAL A 29 3.22 -5.93 7.89
CA VAL A 29 4.03 -6.16 9.09
C VAL A 29 3.50 -7.35 9.90
N ILE A 30 2.18 -7.45 10.06
CA ILE A 30 1.54 -8.55 10.79
C ILE A 30 1.63 -9.84 9.96
N ALA A 31 1.44 -9.76 8.63
CA ALA A 31 1.60 -10.91 7.75
C ALA A 31 3.01 -11.54 7.84
N SER A 32 4.02 -10.72 8.12
CA SER A 32 5.40 -11.20 8.32
C SER A 32 5.56 -12.06 9.59
N MET A 33 4.68 -11.92 10.59
CA MET A 33 4.67 -12.78 11.79
C MET A 33 4.23 -14.21 11.48
N ILE A 34 3.46 -14.42 10.41
CA ILE A 34 2.94 -15.74 9.98
C ILE A 34 3.84 -16.34 8.88
N GLY A 35 4.97 -15.70 8.55
CA GLY A 35 5.95 -16.23 7.60
C GLY A 35 5.81 -15.71 6.16
N ALA A 36 5.03 -14.66 5.91
CA ALA A 36 4.93 -14.05 4.57
C ALA A 36 6.27 -13.44 4.08
N GLY A 37 7.22 -13.18 4.99
CA GLY A 37 8.53 -12.61 4.67
C GLY A 37 8.47 -11.16 4.18
N GLY A 38 9.53 -10.72 3.49
CA GLY A 38 9.58 -9.38 2.87
C GLY A 38 9.96 -8.24 3.83
N LEU A 39 9.59 -7.01 3.45
CA LEU A 39 9.94 -5.78 4.17
C LEU A 39 9.37 -5.73 5.60
N GLY A 40 8.18 -6.31 5.81
CA GLY A 40 7.57 -6.39 7.14
C GLY A 40 8.36 -7.24 8.12
N LEU A 41 9.18 -8.20 7.65
CA LEU A 41 10.06 -9.00 8.50
C LEU A 41 11.24 -8.18 9.03
N VAL A 42 11.77 -7.23 8.23
CA VAL A 42 12.83 -6.32 8.66
C VAL A 42 12.33 -5.42 9.79
N VAL A 43 11.12 -4.89 9.63
CA VAL A 43 10.45 -4.08 10.66
C VAL A 43 10.16 -4.93 11.91
N LEU A 44 9.59 -6.13 11.74
CA LEU A 44 9.31 -7.02 12.86
C LEU A 44 10.59 -7.40 13.63
N ARG A 45 11.67 -7.75 12.92
CA ARG A 45 12.97 -8.07 13.52
C ARG A 45 13.53 -6.87 14.28
N SER A 46 13.44 -5.67 13.72
CA SER A 46 13.93 -4.46 14.38
C SER A 46 13.22 -4.18 15.72
N MET A 47 11.92 -4.46 15.79
CA MET A 47 11.15 -4.37 17.04
C MET A 47 11.60 -5.42 18.05
N GLN A 48 11.91 -6.64 17.59
CA GLN A 48 12.40 -7.72 18.46
C GLN A 48 13.82 -7.47 18.99
N THR A 49 14.70 -6.92 18.16
CA THR A 49 16.10 -6.64 18.53
C THR A 49 16.32 -5.26 19.12
N LEU A 50 15.26 -4.43 19.23
CA LEU A 50 15.31 -3.03 19.64
C LEU A 50 16.29 -2.18 18.79
N ASP A 51 16.49 -2.57 17.53
CA ASP A 51 17.40 -1.89 16.60
C ASP A 51 16.62 -0.85 15.79
N ILE A 52 16.66 0.39 16.28
CA ILE A 52 15.97 1.52 15.65
C ILE A 52 16.52 1.81 14.24
N GLY A 53 17.80 1.53 13.99
CA GLY A 53 18.41 1.78 12.67
C GLY A 53 17.79 0.87 11.61
N MET A 54 17.76 -0.44 11.89
CA MET A 54 17.10 -1.43 11.02
C MET A 54 15.60 -1.14 10.86
N GLY A 55 14.93 -0.71 11.93
CA GLY A 55 13.50 -0.39 11.90
C GLY A 55 13.18 0.82 11.03
N THR A 56 14.05 1.83 11.06
CA THR A 56 13.90 3.04 10.23
C THR A 56 14.09 2.73 8.75
N VAL A 57 15.10 1.92 8.40
CA VAL A 57 15.35 1.49 7.01
C VAL A 57 14.19 0.64 6.48
N GLY A 58 13.70 -0.31 7.29
CA GLY A 58 12.54 -1.13 6.94
C GLY A 58 11.26 -0.32 6.76
N GLY A 59 10.98 0.60 7.69
CA GLY A 59 9.82 1.48 7.65
C GLY A 59 9.86 2.44 6.47
N LEU A 60 11.00 3.08 6.20
CA LEU A 60 11.18 3.94 5.02
C LEU A 60 10.98 3.16 3.71
N GLY A 61 11.45 1.91 3.64
CA GLY A 61 11.21 1.05 2.49
C GLY A 61 9.72 0.82 2.22
N ILE A 62 8.93 0.55 3.27
CA ILE A 62 7.47 0.38 3.16
C ILE A 62 6.78 1.69 2.75
N VAL A 63 7.18 2.82 3.33
CA VAL A 63 6.61 4.15 3.00
C VAL A 63 6.90 4.53 1.55
N ILE A 64 8.12 4.32 1.05
CA ILE A 64 8.47 4.58 -0.34
C ILE A 64 7.62 3.71 -1.28
N LEU A 65 7.46 2.43 -0.96
CA LEU A 65 6.60 1.53 -1.74
C LEU A 65 5.14 2.03 -1.74
N ALA A 66 4.63 2.46 -0.59
CA ALA A 66 3.29 3.01 -0.46
C ALA A 66 3.08 4.24 -1.34
N ILE A 67 4.03 5.18 -1.34
CA ILE A 67 3.97 6.39 -2.18
C ILE A 67 3.99 6.02 -3.67
N ILE A 68 4.81 5.06 -4.08
CA ILE A 68 4.86 4.59 -5.47
C ILE A 68 3.50 4.00 -5.88
N LEU A 69 2.92 3.14 -5.05
CA LEU A 69 1.62 2.51 -5.32
C LEU A 69 0.48 3.53 -5.35
N ASP A 70 0.48 4.49 -4.43
CA ASP A 70 -0.49 5.59 -4.41
C ASP A 70 -0.41 6.43 -5.70
N ARG A 71 0.81 6.79 -6.13
CA ARG A 71 1.03 7.52 -7.39
C ARG A 71 0.60 6.76 -8.64
N LEU A 72 0.85 5.45 -8.69
CA LEU A 72 0.39 4.61 -9.79
C LEU A 72 -1.14 4.52 -9.82
N THR A 73 -1.77 4.35 -8.66
CA THR A 73 -3.24 4.29 -8.52
C THR A 73 -3.88 5.62 -8.91
N GLU A 74 -3.29 6.74 -8.49
CA GLU A 74 -3.72 8.09 -8.85
C GLU A 74 -3.54 8.37 -10.35
N SER A 75 -2.45 7.92 -10.97
CA SER A 75 -2.24 8.05 -12.41
C SER A 75 -3.28 7.27 -13.22
N ILE A 76 -3.62 6.07 -12.80
CA ILE A 76 -4.65 5.24 -13.46
C ILE A 76 -6.04 5.85 -13.25
N ALA A 77 -6.32 6.41 -12.07
CA ALA A 77 -7.58 7.09 -11.77
C ALA A 77 -7.72 8.44 -12.50
N GLY A 78 -6.61 9.16 -12.69
CA GLY A 78 -6.54 10.47 -13.33
C GLY A 78 -6.63 10.43 -14.85
N ASP A 79 -6.36 9.28 -15.48
CA ASP A 79 -6.48 9.10 -16.93
C ASP A 79 -7.95 9.15 -17.43
N ASN A 80 -8.92 8.88 -16.54
CA ASN A 80 -10.36 8.99 -16.84
C ASN A 80 -10.92 10.43 -16.75
N ARG A 81 -10.07 11.44 -16.57
CA ARG A 81 -10.47 12.86 -16.46
C ARG A 81 -10.22 13.69 -17.73
N LYS A 82 -9.81 13.08 -18.85
CA LYS A 82 -9.66 13.74 -20.15
C LYS A 82 -10.77 13.34 -21.11
#